data_AF-A0A4R0D655-F1
#
_entry.id   AF-A0A4R0D655-F1
#
_cell.length_a   1.000
_cell.length_b   1.000
_cell.length_c   1.000
_cell.angle_alpha   90.00
_cell.angle_beta   90.00
_cell.angle_gamma   90.00
#
_symmetry.space_group_name_H-M   'P 1'
#
loop_
_entity.id
_entity.type
_entity.pdbx_description
1 polymer ?
#
loop_
_entity_poly.entity_id
_entity_poly.type
_entity_poly.pdbx_seq_one_letter_code
_entity_poly.pdbx_strand_id
1 'polypeptide(L)'
;MLEQFARLNAKTASLKISGNLPLLDVTDLCGVLALLDEHHSWYIYAMIEQRRAYNMELLHKYIQQLVMQEMRKRGFKSRKVKLMDFAYGVTKAALFAHFNPRGKCKVCNGLGFKAAKKCEHCNGKGTREYNWSEKVQYGFPNRRDLTRDWYRKSCGYYDQFIESILHEIAAELSEKLNKVRKQAIAYKRLESAVLFDDDL
;
A
#
# COMPACT_ATOMS: atom_id res chain seq x y z
N MET A 1 1.20 -8.36 11.49
CA MET A 1 2.20 -7.25 11.45
C MET A 1 1.51 -5.93 11.12
N LEU A 2 0.75 -5.80 10.01
CA LEU A 2 -0.06 -4.61 9.68
C LEU A 2 -1.12 -4.24 10.74
N GLU A 3 -1.73 -5.20 11.44
CA GLU A 3 -2.66 -4.93 12.56
C GLU A 3 -2.00 -4.29 13.79
N GLN A 4 -0.68 -4.45 13.97
CA GLN A 4 0.05 -3.74 15.04
C GLN A 4 0.27 -2.25 14.70
N PHE A 5 0.13 -1.85 13.43
CA PHE A 5 0.21 -0.45 13.00
C PHE A 5 -1.04 0.36 13.37
N ALA A 6 -2.21 -0.29 13.48
CA ALA A 6 -3.47 0.35 13.82
C ALA A 6 -3.56 0.83 15.28
N ARG A 7 -2.63 0.41 16.16
CA ARG A 7 -2.61 0.81 17.58
C ARG A 7 -1.73 2.04 17.86
N LEU A 8 -0.95 2.53 16.89
CA LEU A 8 -0.08 3.70 17.06
C LEU A 8 -0.87 4.98 16.73
N ASN A 9 -1.72 5.37 17.67
CA ASN A 9 -2.42 6.65 17.65
C ASN A 9 -1.42 7.81 17.90
N ALA A 10 -1.61 8.92 17.19
CA ALA A 10 -0.73 10.10 17.10
C ALA A 10 -0.53 10.93 18.40
N LYS A 11 -0.23 10.29 19.55
CA LYS A 11 -0.02 10.99 20.83
C LYS A 11 1.16 10.54 21.69
N THR A 12 2.09 9.73 21.18
CA THR A 12 3.22 9.26 22.01
C THR A 12 4.55 9.40 21.28
N ALA A 13 4.98 10.64 21.07
CA ALA A 13 6.41 10.94 21.11
C ALA A 13 6.82 10.95 22.60
N SER A 14 7.20 9.80 23.15
CA SER A 14 7.88 9.78 24.44
C SER A 14 9.36 10.00 24.20
N LEU A 15 9.77 11.26 24.15
CA LEU A 15 11.18 11.63 24.27
C LEU A 15 11.62 11.28 25.70
N LYS A 16 12.26 10.12 25.87
CA LYS A 16 13.05 9.88 27.08
C LYS A 16 14.37 10.62 26.93
N ILE A 17 14.51 11.69 27.70
CA ILE A 17 15.78 12.38 27.88
C ILE A 17 16.66 11.48 28.76
N SER A 18 17.64 10.82 28.17
CA SER A 18 18.82 10.32 28.86
C SER A 18 20.03 10.74 28.04
N GLY A 19 21.01 11.34 28.69
CA GLY A 19 22.22 11.86 28.06
C GLY A 19 22.96 10.76 27.30
N ASN A 20 23.40 11.13 26.10
CA ASN A 20 24.13 10.34 25.10
C ASN A 20 23.26 9.46 24.19
N LEU A 21 23.01 10.03 23.00
CA LEU A 21 22.34 9.52 21.81
C LEU A 21 20.82 9.29 21.93
N PRO A 22 20.00 9.93 21.07
CA PRO A 22 18.54 9.82 21.16
C PRO A 22 18.08 8.37 20.96
N LEU A 23 17.33 7.90 21.96
CA LEU A 23 16.66 6.61 21.99
C LEU A 23 15.57 6.54 20.91
N LEU A 24 15.76 5.69 19.90
CA LEU A 24 14.69 5.21 19.04
C LEU A 24 13.95 4.08 19.77
N ASP A 25 13.02 4.46 20.65
CA ASP A 25 12.06 3.51 21.21
C ASP A 25 11.16 2.97 20.08
N VAL A 26 10.56 1.81 20.30
CA VAL A 26 9.73 1.03 19.35
C VAL A 26 8.52 1.83 18.79
N THR A 27 8.33 3.06 19.26
CA THR A 27 7.30 4.05 18.97
C THR A 27 7.64 5.11 17.93
N ASP A 28 8.88 5.21 17.42
CA ASP A 28 9.21 6.26 16.43
C ASP A 28 8.80 5.94 14.97
N LEU A 29 7.61 5.36 14.82
CA LEU A 29 6.94 5.20 13.53
C LEU A 29 6.69 6.56 12.88
N CYS A 30 6.48 7.61 13.70
CA CYS A 30 6.44 8.99 13.24
C CYS A 30 7.76 9.41 12.59
N GLY A 31 8.91 9.06 13.16
CA GLY A 31 10.23 9.28 12.55
C GLY A 31 10.40 8.52 11.23
N VAL A 32 9.93 7.26 11.13
CA VAL A 32 9.96 6.50 9.87
C VAL A 32 9.09 7.15 8.80
N LEU A 33 7.88 7.57 9.16
CA LEU A 33 6.97 8.27 8.26
C LEU A 33 7.47 9.66 7.87
N ALA A 34 8.14 10.37 8.77
CA ALA A 34 8.70 11.70 8.52
C ALA A 34 9.86 11.69 7.52
N LEU A 35 10.54 10.55 7.38
CA LEU A 35 11.64 10.34 6.43
C LEU A 35 11.18 9.81 5.07
N LEU A 36 9.87 9.61 4.90
CA LEU A 36 9.27 9.09 3.68
C LEU A 36 8.46 10.17 2.99
N ASP A 37 8.26 9.98 1.69
CA ASP A 37 7.40 10.87 0.93
C ASP A 37 5.96 10.79 1.44
N GLU A 38 5.22 11.89 1.28
CA GLU A 38 3.88 12.04 1.86
C GLU A 38 2.92 10.92 1.45
N HIS A 39 3.08 10.39 0.23
CA HIS A 39 2.21 9.35 -0.33
C HIS A 39 2.33 7.99 0.39
N HIS A 40 3.47 7.68 1.01
CA HIS A 40 3.62 6.51 1.88
C HIS A 40 2.76 6.63 3.13
N SER A 41 2.65 7.84 3.69
CA SER A 41 1.80 8.08 4.86
C SER A 41 0.33 7.88 4.53
N TRP A 42 -0.14 8.39 3.38
CA TRP A 42 -1.51 8.19 2.92
C TRP A 42 -1.81 6.71 2.69
N TYR A 43 -0.87 5.97 2.10
CA TYR A 43 -0.96 4.52 1.91
C TYR A 43 -1.14 3.79 3.24
N ILE A 44 -0.31 4.08 4.23
CA ILE A 44 -0.40 3.45 5.56
C ILE A 44 -1.73 3.78 6.22
N TYR A 45 -2.11 5.05 6.28
CA TYR A 45 -3.35 5.45 6.93
C TYR A 45 -4.59 4.88 6.24
N ALA A 46 -4.55 4.72 4.91
CA ALA A 46 -5.59 4.01 4.17
C ALA A 46 -5.64 2.51 4.52
N MET A 47 -4.49 1.85 4.72
CA MET A 47 -4.39 0.44 5.10
C MET A 47 -4.92 0.17 6.52
N ILE A 48 -4.63 1.04 7.49
CA ILE A 48 -5.04 0.87 8.90
C ILE A 48 -6.41 1.48 9.21
N GLU A 49 -7.14 1.90 8.17
CA GLU A 49 -8.45 2.54 8.25
C GLU A 49 -8.51 3.87 9.03
N GLN A 50 -7.37 4.49 9.32
CA GLN A 50 -7.31 5.77 10.00
C GLN A 50 -7.56 6.92 9.01
N ARG A 51 -8.64 7.70 9.24
CA ARG A 51 -9.09 8.73 8.29
C ARG A 51 -9.13 8.19 6.85
N ARG A 52 -9.58 6.94 6.70
CA ARG A 52 -9.46 6.16 5.46
C ARG A 52 -9.95 6.90 4.22
N ALA A 53 -11.12 7.53 4.31
CA ALA A 53 -11.71 8.27 3.18
C ALA A 53 -10.79 9.40 2.68
N TYR A 54 -10.23 10.19 3.60
CA TYR A 54 -9.34 11.31 3.27
C TYR A 54 -8.04 10.81 2.63
N ASN A 55 -7.38 9.83 3.24
CA ASN A 55 -6.11 9.30 2.74
C ASN A 55 -6.28 8.55 1.40
N MET A 56 -7.40 7.84 1.22
CA MET A 56 -7.75 7.25 -0.08
C MET A 56 -7.96 8.30 -1.16
N GLU A 57 -8.52 9.47 -0.82
CA GLU A 57 -8.69 10.57 -1.77
C GLU A 57 -7.34 11.19 -2.18
N LEU A 58 -6.42 11.37 -1.23
CA LEU A 58 -5.06 11.87 -1.53
C LEU A 58 -4.29 10.91 -2.42
N LEU A 59 -4.30 9.60 -2.09
CA LEU A 59 -3.71 8.55 -2.94
C LEU A 59 -4.35 8.54 -4.33
N HIS A 60 -5.68 8.68 -4.40
CA HIS A 60 -6.39 8.71 -5.66
C HIS A 60 -5.94 9.88 -6.53
N LYS A 61 -5.88 11.10 -5.98
CA LYS A 61 -5.41 12.29 -6.69
C LYS A 61 -3.98 12.12 -7.17
N TYR A 62 -3.08 11.64 -6.32
CA TYR A 62 -1.68 11.41 -6.65
C TYR A 62 -1.51 10.39 -7.79
N ILE A 63 -2.10 9.20 -7.64
CA ILE A 63 -1.99 8.14 -8.65
C ILE A 63 -2.69 8.55 -9.94
N GLN A 64 -3.81 9.28 -9.87
CA GLN A 64 -4.47 9.81 -11.07
C GLN A 64 -3.52 10.71 -11.87
N GLN A 65 -2.73 11.56 -11.22
CA GLN A 65 -1.74 12.40 -11.92
C GLN A 65 -0.66 11.54 -12.58
N LEU A 66 -0.15 10.51 -11.89
CA LEU A 66 0.81 9.57 -12.48
C LEU A 66 0.24 8.84 -13.69
N VAL A 67 -1.00 8.37 -13.60
CA VAL A 67 -1.72 7.73 -14.72
C VAL A 67 -1.86 8.70 -15.89
N MET A 68 -2.20 9.97 -15.64
CA MET A 68 -2.30 10.97 -16.70
C MET A 68 -0.95 11.26 -17.36
N GLN A 69 0.14 11.33 -16.59
CA GLN A 69 1.49 11.48 -17.13
C GLN A 69 1.86 10.27 -18.01
N GLU A 70 1.55 9.07 -17.54
CA GLU A 70 1.80 7.83 -18.29
C GLU A 70 0.94 7.75 -19.56
N MET A 71 -0.31 8.19 -19.51
CA MET A 71 -1.17 8.33 -20.69
C MET A 71 -0.56 9.29 -21.72
N ARG A 72 -0.02 10.44 -21.29
CA ARG A 72 0.65 11.39 -22.18
C ARG A 72 1.90 10.78 -22.80
N LYS A 73 2.76 10.15 -21.98
CA LYS A 73 3.99 9.48 -22.44
C LYS A 73 3.70 8.41 -23.49
N ARG A 74 2.60 7.66 -23.33
CA ARG A 74 2.18 6.61 -24.28
C ARG A 74 1.34 7.11 -25.46
N GLY A 75 1.05 8.42 -25.55
CA GLY A 75 0.17 8.96 -26.58
C GLY A 75 -1.24 8.38 -26.55
N PHE A 76 -1.73 7.99 -25.36
CA PHE A 76 -3.00 7.30 -25.20
C PHE A 76 -4.18 8.20 -25.61
N LYS A 77 -5.09 7.63 -26.41
CA LYS A 77 -6.34 8.26 -26.82
C LYS A 77 -7.50 7.32 -26.52
N SER A 78 -8.55 7.86 -25.91
CA SER A 78 -9.78 7.12 -25.62
C SER A 78 -10.91 7.63 -26.53
N ARG A 79 -11.60 6.68 -27.18
CA ARG A 79 -12.76 6.98 -28.05
C ARG A 79 -14.07 7.12 -27.27
N LYS A 80 -14.19 6.47 -26.11
CA LYS A 80 -15.44 6.39 -25.34
C LYS A 80 -15.49 7.33 -24.15
N VAL A 81 -14.34 7.69 -23.59
CA VAL A 81 -14.24 8.37 -22.29
C VAL A 81 -13.22 9.51 -22.40
N LYS A 82 -13.48 10.67 -21.81
CA LYS A 82 -12.50 11.75 -21.73
C LYS A 82 -11.28 11.29 -20.93
N LEU A 83 -10.10 11.83 -21.21
CA LEU A 83 -8.86 11.37 -20.57
C LEU A 83 -8.89 11.55 -19.04
N MET A 84 -9.47 12.64 -18.55
CA MET A 84 -9.66 12.88 -17.10
C MET A 84 -10.56 11.82 -16.46
N ASP A 85 -11.73 11.58 -17.03
CA ASP A 85 -12.69 10.59 -16.51
C ASP A 85 -12.13 9.17 -16.59
N PHE A 86 -11.34 8.89 -17.64
CA PHE A 86 -10.63 7.63 -17.80
C PHE A 86 -9.61 7.42 -16.66
N ALA A 87 -8.72 8.40 -16.44
CA ALA A 87 -7.71 8.35 -15.39
C ALA A 87 -8.35 8.25 -14.00
N TYR A 88 -9.39 9.03 -13.75
CA TYR A 88 -10.16 8.97 -12.51
C TYR A 88 -10.75 7.58 -12.28
N GLY A 89 -11.45 7.03 -13.27
CA GLY A 89 -12.18 5.77 -13.15
C GLY A 89 -11.26 4.55 -13.02
N VAL A 90 -10.18 4.49 -13.79
CA VAL A 90 -9.19 3.39 -13.66
C VAL A 90 -8.48 3.44 -12.30
N THR A 91 -8.08 4.64 -11.86
CA THR A 91 -7.44 4.83 -10.55
C THR A 91 -8.37 4.43 -9.41
N LYS A 92 -9.64 4.85 -9.48
CA LYS A 92 -10.65 4.50 -8.48
C LYS A 92 -10.86 2.99 -8.38
N ALA A 93 -10.97 2.31 -9.51
CA ALA A 93 -11.18 0.87 -9.56
C ALA A 93 -9.95 0.09 -9.04
N ALA A 94 -8.74 0.47 -9.45
CA ALA A 94 -7.51 -0.17 -9.01
C ALA A 94 -7.27 0.00 -7.51
N LEU A 95 -7.38 1.23 -6.99
CA LEU A 95 -7.25 1.50 -5.56
C LEU A 95 -8.30 0.77 -4.74
N PHE A 96 -9.56 0.79 -5.19
CA PHE A 96 -10.60 0.05 -4.48
C PHE A 96 -10.29 -1.45 -4.42
N ALA A 97 -9.82 -2.03 -5.53
CA ALA A 97 -9.46 -3.43 -5.59
C ALA A 97 -8.26 -3.80 -4.69
N HIS A 98 -7.27 -2.91 -4.60
CA HIS A 98 -6.09 -3.08 -3.75
C HIS A 98 -6.44 -3.07 -2.26
N PHE A 99 -7.22 -2.09 -1.82
CA PHE A 99 -7.53 -1.87 -0.40
C PHE A 99 -8.73 -2.69 0.11
N ASN A 100 -9.48 -3.39 -0.76
CA ASN A 100 -10.65 -4.16 -0.37
C ASN A 100 -10.59 -5.60 -0.90
N PRO A 101 -9.55 -6.41 -0.58
CA PRO A 101 -9.45 -7.76 -1.11
C PRO A 101 -10.72 -8.55 -0.81
N ARG A 102 -11.23 -9.29 -1.81
CA ARG A 102 -12.57 -9.90 -1.77
C ARG A 102 -12.69 -11.12 -0.84
N GLY A 103 -11.75 -11.27 0.09
CA GLY A 103 -11.54 -12.44 0.93
C GLY A 103 -10.46 -13.38 0.39
N LYS A 104 -10.39 -14.57 1.00
CA LYS A 104 -9.38 -15.59 0.68
C LYS A 104 -9.58 -16.13 -0.73
N CYS A 105 -8.49 -16.31 -1.46
CA CYS A 105 -8.49 -17.07 -2.71
C CYS A 105 -8.95 -18.49 -2.41
N LYS A 106 -10.07 -18.90 -3.00
CA LYS A 106 -10.67 -20.24 -2.78
C LYS A 106 -9.75 -21.37 -3.21
N VAL A 107 -8.83 -21.11 -4.12
CA VAL A 107 -7.94 -22.13 -4.69
C VAL A 107 -6.79 -22.45 -3.75
N CYS A 108 -6.19 -21.45 -3.09
CA CYS A 108 -5.12 -21.65 -2.11
C CYS A 108 -5.58 -21.43 -0.65
N ASN A 109 -6.90 -21.35 -0.40
CA ASN A 109 -7.50 -21.09 0.91
C ASN A 109 -6.89 -19.92 1.69
N GLY A 110 -6.47 -18.86 1.01
CA GLY A 110 -5.85 -17.71 1.67
C GLY A 110 -4.33 -17.75 1.78
N LEU A 111 -3.69 -18.90 1.52
CA LEU A 111 -2.27 -19.10 1.78
C LEU A 111 -1.34 -18.44 0.74
N GLY A 112 -1.84 -18.14 -0.46
CA GLY A 112 -1.01 -17.66 -1.58
C GLY A 112 -0.21 -18.77 -2.26
N PHE A 113 -0.02 -19.92 -1.62
CA PHE A 113 0.76 -21.03 -2.14
C PHE A 113 -0.05 -22.33 -2.11
N LYS A 114 0.30 -23.26 -3.01
CA LYS A 114 -0.11 -24.67 -2.96
C LYS A 114 1.17 -25.49 -2.86
N ALA A 115 1.40 -26.11 -1.70
CA ALA A 115 2.69 -26.69 -1.35
C ALA A 115 3.82 -25.64 -1.54
N ALA A 116 4.89 -25.97 -2.26
CA ALA A 116 5.99 -25.05 -2.52
C ALA A 116 5.76 -24.08 -3.71
N LYS A 117 4.63 -24.19 -4.44
CA LYS A 117 4.38 -23.40 -5.66
C LYS A 117 3.43 -22.23 -5.40
N LYS A 118 3.74 -21.08 -5.99
CA LYS A 118 2.89 -19.89 -5.98
C LYS A 118 1.53 -20.21 -6.62
N CYS A 119 0.43 -19.82 -5.97
CA CYS A 119 -0.90 -20.03 -6.53
C CYS A 119 -1.09 -19.16 -7.78
N GLU A 120 -1.25 -19.79 -8.95
CA GLU A 120 -1.46 -19.10 -10.23
C GLU A 120 -2.77 -18.29 -10.27
N HIS A 121 -3.79 -18.74 -9.54
CA HIS A 121 -5.10 -18.07 -9.52
C HIS A 121 -5.12 -16.75 -8.76
N CYS A 122 -4.23 -16.55 -7.80
CA CYS A 122 -4.10 -15.28 -7.06
C CYS A 122 -2.70 -14.69 -7.17
N ASN A 123 -1.86 -15.23 -8.07
CA ASN A 123 -0.45 -14.88 -8.19
C ASN A 123 0.24 -14.69 -6.83
N GLY A 124 0.05 -15.63 -5.91
CA GLY A 124 0.68 -15.59 -4.58
C GLY A 124 0.03 -14.68 -3.55
N LYS A 125 -0.93 -13.83 -3.93
CA LYS A 125 -1.54 -12.85 -3.03
C LYS A 125 -2.41 -13.48 -1.94
N GLY A 126 -2.84 -14.73 -2.13
CA GLY A 126 -3.73 -15.40 -1.18
C GLY A 126 -5.16 -14.85 -1.16
N THR A 127 -5.44 -13.76 -1.86
CA THR A 127 -6.73 -13.08 -1.90
C THR A 127 -7.43 -13.27 -3.24
N ARG A 128 -8.75 -13.11 -3.25
CA ARG A 128 -9.53 -13.10 -4.49
C ARG A 128 -9.48 -11.70 -5.10
N GLU A 129 -9.00 -11.60 -6.33
CA GLU A 129 -8.97 -10.34 -7.09
C GLU A 129 -10.37 -9.97 -7.60
N TYR A 130 -10.62 -8.67 -7.74
CA TYR A 130 -11.80 -8.17 -8.43
C TYR A 130 -11.72 -8.49 -9.92
N ASN A 131 -12.83 -8.96 -10.48
CA ASN A 131 -12.90 -9.19 -11.91
C ASN A 131 -13.09 -7.86 -12.67
N TRP A 132 -12.82 -7.89 -13.97
CA TRP A 132 -12.93 -6.71 -14.83
C TRP A 132 -14.34 -6.10 -14.86
N SER A 133 -15.40 -6.89 -14.67
CA SER A 133 -16.77 -6.38 -14.65
C SER A 133 -17.05 -5.55 -13.40
N GLU A 134 -16.54 -6.00 -12.26
CA GLU A 134 -16.61 -5.26 -11.00
C GLU A 134 -15.79 -3.98 -11.07
N LYS A 135 -14.60 -4.05 -11.66
CA LYS A 135 -13.78 -2.85 -11.87
C LYS A 135 -14.46 -1.80 -12.77
N VAL A 136 -15.21 -2.23 -13.80
CA VAL A 136 -16.07 -1.31 -14.57
C VAL A 136 -17.12 -0.67 -13.68
N GLN A 137 -17.86 -1.46 -12.90
CA GLN A 137 -18.93 -0.95 -12.05
C GLN A 137 -18.42 0.05 -11.00
N TYR A 138 -17.26 -0.21 -10.41
CA TYR A 138 -16.67 0.67 -9.40
C TYR A 138 -16.00 1.92 -9.99
N GLY A 139 -15.23 1.75 -11.07
CA GLY A 139 -14.49 2.84 -11.70
C GLY A 139 -15.37 3.76 -12.53
N PHE A 140 -16.41 3.21 -13.16
CA PHE A 140 -17.26 3.90 -14.13
C PHE A 140 -18.76 3.64 -13.87
N PRO A 141 -19.28 3.93 -12.66
CA PRO A 141 -20.64 3.55 -12.24
C PRO A 141 -21.74 4.14 -13.12
N ASN A 142 -21.51 5.31 -13.70
CA ASN A 142 -22.49 6.02 -14.54
C ASN A 142 -22.40 5.65 -16.03
N ARG A 143 -21.60 4.64 -16.40
CA ARG A 143 -21.29 4.32 -17.80
C ARG A 143 -21.69 2.88 -18.16
N ARG A 144 -22.95 2.71 -18.54
CA ARG A 144 -23.52 1.41 -18.94
C ARG A 144 -23.01 0.91 -20.30
N ASP A 145 -22.42 1.78 -21.10
CA ASP A 145 -21.86 1.48 -22.42
C ASP A 145 -20.46 0.83 -22.38
N LEU A 146 -19.85 0.77 -21.18
CA LEU A 146 -18.53 0.19 -20.96
C LEU A 146 -18.67 -1.27 -20.54
N THR A 147 -17.92 -2.14 -21.21
CA THR A 147 -17.98 -3.59 -21.00
C THR A 147 -16.75 -4.12 -20.29
N ARG A 148 -16.86 -5.35 -19.76
CA ARG A 148 -15.73 -6.12 -19.22
C ARG A 148 -14.53 -6.14 -20.16
N ASP A 149 -14.79 -6.37 -21.45
CA ASP A 149 -13.74 -6.46 -22.47
C ASP A 149 -13.11 -5.10 -22.80
N TRP A 150 -13.91 -4.03 -22.80
CA TRP A 150 -13.37 -2.68 -22.93
C TRP A 150 -12.41 -2.37 -21.80
N TYR A 151 -12.79 -2.67 -20.55
CA TYR A 151 -11.93 -2.41 -19.40
C TYR A 151 -10.64 -3.22 -19.47
N ARG A 152 -10.73 -4.53 -19.76
CA ARG A 152 -9.54 -5.38 -19.91
C ARG A 152 -8.57 -4.81 -20.96
N LYS A 153 -9.08 -4.36 -22.12
CA LYS A 153 -8.25 -3.86 -23.23
C LYS A 153 -7.71 -2.45 -22.99
N SER A 154 -8.52 -1.54 -22.45
CA SER A 154 -8.17 -0.13 -22.30
C SER A 154 -7.52 0.18 -20.95
N CYS A 155 -8.00 -0.42 -19.86
CA CYS A 155 -7.56 -0.15 -18.50
C CYS A 155 -6.53 -1.15 -17.98
N GLY A 156 -6.43 -2.36 -18.55
CA GLY A 156 -5.59 -3.44 -18.01
C GLY A 156 -4.11 -3.07 -17.80
N TYR A 157 -3.51 -2.32 -18.73
CA TYR A 157 -2.15 -1.79 -18.54
C TYR A 157 -2.05 -0.83 -17.35
N TYR A 158 -3.01 0.09 -17.24
CA TYR A 158 -3.01 1.10 -16.19
C TYR A 158 -3.28 0.49 -14.82
N ASP A 159 -4.11 -0.55 -14.74
CA ASP A 159 -4.25 -1.35 -13.53
C ASP A 159 -2.91 -1.94 -13.09
N GLN A 160 -2.13 -2.52 -14.01
CA GLN A 160 -0.80 -3.06 -13.71
C GLN A 160 0.18 -1.96 -13.28
N PHE A 161 0.15 -0.81 -13.95
CA PHE A 161 0.96 0.35 -13.61
C PHE A 161 0.63 0.91 -12.21
N ILE A 162 -0.65 1.00 -11.87
CA ILE A 162 -1.09 1.43 -10.53
C ILE A 162 -0.67 0.40 -9.48
N GLU A 163 -0.89 -0.89 -9.75
CA GLU A 163 -0.47 -1.96 -8.85
C GLU A 163 1.04 -1.96 -8.62
N SER A 164 1.86 -1.69 -9.65
CA SER A 164 3.33 -1.61 -9.47
C SER A 164 3.72 -0.46 -8.54
N ILE A 165 3.10 0.71 -8.67
CA ILE A 165 3.33 1.86 -7.76
C ILE A 165 2.96 1.47 -6.33
N LEU A 166 1.80 0.84 -6.13
CA LEU A 166 1.35 0.42 -4.80
C LEU A 166 2.27 -0.64 -4.17
N HIS A 167 2.83 -1.54 -4.99
CA HIS A 167 3.81 -2.52 -4.53
C HIS A 167 5.15 -1.88 -4.18
N GLU A 168 5.60 -0.88 -4.95
CA GLU A 168 6.81 -0.11 -4.67
C GLU A 168 6.71 0.61 -3.32
N ILE A 169 5.61 1.35 -3.11
CA ILE A 169 5.30 2.00 -1.82
C ILE A 169 5.35 0.98 -0.67
N ALA A 170 4.70 -0.18 -0.84
CA ALA A 170 4.66 -1.21 0.19
C ALA A 170 6.05 -1.84 0.45
N ALA A 171 6.87 -2.03 -0.58
CA ALA A 171 8.21 -2.59 -0.48
C ALA A 171 9.16 -1.63 0.24
N GLU A 172 9.15 -0.35 -0.13
CA GLU A 172 9.96 0.69 0.51
C GLU A 172 9.62 0.84 1.99
N LEU A 173 8.32 0.81 2.32
CA LEU A 173 7.85 0.78 3.70
C LEU A 173 8.41 -0.43 4.46
N SER A 174 8.28 -1.62 3.89
CA SER A 174 8.76 -2.85 4.51
C SER A 174 10.27 -2.80 4.75
N GLU A 175 11.06 -2.30 3.80
CA GLU A 175 12.50 -2.18 3.92
C GLU A 175 12.90 -1.24 5.07
N LYS A 176 12.29 -0.05 5.13
CA LYS A 176 12.57 0.94 6.17
C LYS A 176 12.19 0.44 7.56
N LEU A 177 11.03 -0.21 7.67
CA LEU A 177 10.60 -0.84 8.92
C LEU A 177 11.55 -1.95 9.37
N ASN A 178 12.06 -2.77 8.43
CA ASN A 178 13.04 -3.80 8.75
C ASN A 178 14.36 -3.21 9.26
N LYS A 179 14.81 -2.09 8.69
CA LYS A 179 16.00 -1.36 9.17
C LYS A 179 15.82 -0.89 10.61
N VAL A 180 14.69 -0.24 10.90
CA VAL A 180 14.35 0.24 12.26
C VAL A 180 14.24 -0.90 13.25
N ARG A 181 13.59 -2.02 12.85
CA ARG A 181 13.49 -3.22 13.69
C ARG A 181 14.86 -3.83 14.01
N LYS A 182 15.78 -3.88 13.03
CA LYS A 182 17.15 -4.37 13.26
C LYS A 182 17.91 -3.45 14.22
N GLN A 183 17.78 -2.14 14.07
CA GLN A 183 18.37 -1.17 15.00
C GLN A 183 17.84 -1.36 16.41
N ALA A 184 16.52 -1.47 16.60
CA ALA A 184 15.91 -1.70 17.90
C ALA A 184 16.39 -3.00 18.57
N ILE A 185 16.55 -4.09 17.80
CA ILE A 185 17.10 -5.36 18.32
C ILE A 185 18.56 -5.19 18.76
N ALA A 186 19.38 -4.48 17.96
CA ALA A 186 20.77 -4.23 18.29
C ALA A 186 20.91 -3.39 19.58
N TYR A 187 20.10 -2.36 19.74
CA TYR A 187 20.08 -1.55 20.96
C TYR A 187 19.68 -2.36 22.20
N LYS A 188 18.62 -3.18 22.13
CA LYS A 188 18.25 -4.05 23.26
C LYS A 188 19.36 -5.02 23.68
N ARG A 189 20.14 -5.52 22.72
CA ARG A 189 21.30 -6.37 23.01
C ARG A 189 22.42 -5.60 23.68
N LEU A 190 22.69 -4.37 23.26
CA LEU A 190 23.66 -3.48 23.90
C LEU A 190 23.24 -3.11 25.32
N GLU A 191 21.97 -2.75 25.54
CA GLU A 191 21.42 -2.47 26.88
C GLU A 191 21.53 -3.69 27.79
N SER A 192 21.20 -4.88 27.28
CA SER A 192 21.37 -6.13 28.03
C SER A 192 22.85 -6.38 28.36
N ALA A 193 23.77 -6.15 27.43
CA ALA A 193 25.21 -6.34 27.66
C ALA A 193 25.76 -5.36 28.71
N VAL A 194 25.36 -4.09 28.66
CA VAL A 194 25.75 -3.07 29.65
C VAL A 194 25.22 -3.42 31.05
N LEU A 195 24.00 -3.97 31.15
CA LEU A 195 23.42 -4.43 32.43
C LEU A 195 24.14 -5.66 33.03
N PHE A 196 24.97 -6.37 32.26
CA PHE A 196 25.76 -7.50 32.75
C PHE A 196 27.25 -7.18 32.91
N ASP A 197 27.73 -6.01 32.46
CA ASP A 197 29.12 -5.57 32.61
C ASP A 197 29.34 -4.71 33.88
N ASP A 198 28.27 -4.29 34.57
CA ASP A 198 28.34 -3.51 35.83
C ASP A 198 28.53 -4.40 37.10
N ASP A 199 28.75 -5.71 36.96
CA ASP A 199 28.99 -6.68 38.06
C ASP A 199 30.46 -7.20 38.12
N LEU A 200 31.46 -6.36 37.77
CA LEU A 200 32.90 -6.67 37.91
C LEU A 200 33.69 -5.62 38.69
#